data_AF-A0A918RFV4-F1
#
_entry.id   AF-A0A918RFV4-F1
#
_cell.length_a   1.000
_cell.length_b   1.000
_cell.length_c   1.000
_cell.angle_alpha   90.00
_cell.angle_beta   90.00
_cell.angle_gamma   90.00
#
_symmetry.space_group_name_H-M   'P 1'
#
loop_
_entity.id
_entity.type
_entity.pdbx_description
1 polymer ?
#
loop_
_entity_poly.entity_id
_entity_poly.type
_entity_poly.pdbx_seq_one_letter_code
_entity_poly.pdbx_strand_id
1 'polypeptide(L)'
;MTLTNSPARVAGCVLVAAAVMAGCSSRQDGPARSRPGPASSAPPATASSGASVDPYAPSVAKVPDIASDGITKLVSATEVTGSAVHPLPGGVKAGRTLAIAVNCAGAGKITVRVRPTGTSFLLQCEKGKVLPAMNEIQLSESHPDSSLQFTAGAGVTWSFAAGWDPHPPERR
;
A
#
# COMPACT_ATOMS: atom_id res chain seq x y z
N MET A 1 -36.91 -7.93 -27.61
CA MET A 1 -37.18 -6.48 -27.78
C MET A 1 -35.88 -5.74 -27.53
N THR A 2 -35.20 -5.40 -28.62
CA THR A 2 -33.98 -4.59 -28.69
C THR A 2 -34.39 -3.12 -28.57
N LEU A 3 -33.67 -2.32 -27.78
CA LEU A 3 -33.59 -0.86 -27.95
C LEU A 3 -32.33 -0.36 -27.22
N THR A 4 -31.28 -0.20 -28.00
CA THR A 4 -30.11 0.66 -27.75
C THR A 4 -30.53 2.13 -27.63
N ASN A 5 -29.80 2.93 -26.84
CA ASN A 5 -29.36 4.25 -27.28
C ASN A 5 -28.35 4.89 -26.31
N SER A 6 -27.27 5.41 -26.90
CA SER A 6 -26.48 6.53 -26.38
C SER A 6 -26.56 7.68 -27.39
N PRO A 7 -26.44 8.94 -26.93
CA PRO A 7 -25.52 9.84 -27.63
C PRO A 7 -24.69 10.74 -26.70
N ALA A 8 -23.47 11.02 -27.16
CA ALA A 8 -22.47 11.91 -26.59
C ALA A 8 -22.80 13.41 -26.74
N ARG A 9 -22.20 14.27 -25.90
CA ARG A 9 -21.82 15.65 -26.26
C ARG A 9 -20.52 16.10 -25.56
N VAL A 10 -19.79 16.93 -26.30
CA VAL A 10 -18.41 17.41 -26.19
C VAL A 10 -18.36 18.83 -25.62
N ALA A 11 -17.30 19.19 -24.89
CA ALA A 11 -16.59 20.51 -24.86
C ALA A 11 -15.66 20.51 -23.62
N GLY A 12 -14.36 20.81 -23.64
CA GLY A 12 -13.57 21.66 -24.52
C GLY A 12 -13.15 22.91 -23.76
N CYS A 13 -11.94 22.93 -23.17
CA CYS A 13 -11.21 24.17 -22.86
C CYS A 13 -9.71 23.87 -22.66
N VAL A 14 -8.92 24.31 -23.62
CA VAL A 14 -7.45 24.39 -23.62
C VAL A 14 -7.06 25.76 -23.10
N LEU A 15 -6.10 25.86 -22.18
CA LEU A 15 -5.32 27.08 -21.95
C LEU A 15 -3.83 26.71 -21.74
N VAL A 16 -2.99 27.58 -22.30
CA VAL A 16 -1.58 27.40 -22.70
C VAL A 16 -0.69 28.35 -21.87
N ALA A 17 0.64 28.07 -21.91
CA ALA A 17 1.81 28.96 -21.66
C ALA A 17 2.49 28.80 -20.28
N ALA A 18 3.74 28.28 -20.18
CA ALA A 18 5.07 28.85 -20.50
C ALA A 18 5.57 29.82 -19.37
N ALA A 19 6.83 29.96 -18.93
CA ALA A 19 8.16 29.44 -19.28
C ALA A 19 9.14 29.71 -18.09
N VAL A 20 10.20 28.88 -18.02
CA VAL A 20 11.61 29.09 -17.61
C VAL A 20 12.02 30.29 -16.70
N MET A 21 12.79 29.98 -15.65
CA MET A 21 13.94 30.78 -15.21
C MET A 21 15.09 29.83 -14.80
N ALA A 22 16.17 29.87 -15.59
CA ALA A 22 17.46 29.28 -15.26
C ALA A 22 18.23 30.23 -14.34
N GLY A 23 18.90 29.69 -13.32
CA GLY A 23 19.79 30.44 -12.43
C GLY A 23 21.12 29.72 -12.28
N CYS A 24 22.03 29.93 -13.23
CA CYS A 24 23.45 29.58 -13.12
C CYS A 24 24.26 30.87 -13.04
N SER A 25 25.07 31.02 -11.99
CA SER A 25 26.24 31.91 -11.95
C SER A 25 26.87 31.82 -10.56
N SER A 26 28.19 31.81 -10.33
CA SER A 26 29.39 31.66 -11.16
C SER A 26 30.51 31.31 -10.17
N ARG A 27 31.47 30.48 -10.59
CA ARG A 27 32.74 30.29 -9.86
C ARG A 27 33.50 31.62 -9.77
N GLN A 28 34.07 31.92 -8.62
CA GLN A 28 35.17 32.88 -8.47
C GLN A 28 36.46 32.08 -8.25
N ASP A 29 37.37 32.17 -9.21
CA ASP A 29 38.79 31.86 -9.04
C ASP A 29 39.54 33.18 -8.86
N GLY A 30 40.32 33.29 -7.80
CA GLY A 30 41.25 34.41 -7.57
C GLY A 30 42.10 34.18 -6.32
N PRO A 31 43.42 34.45 -6.36
CA PRO A 31 44.41 33.64 -5.64
C PRO A 31 44.91 34.29 -4.35
N ALA A 32 45.22 33.49 -3.32
CA ALA A 32 46.17 33.88 -2.29
C ALA A 32 46.78 32.65 -1.61
N ARG A 33 48.09 32.58 -1.74
CA ARG A 33 49.04 31.64 -1.16
C ARG A 33 48.99 31.65 0.37
N SER A 34 48.90 30.49 1.01
CA SER A 34 49.48 30.21 2.34
C SER A 34 49.55 28.71 2.57
N ARG A 35 50.76 28.18 2.72
CA ARG A 35 51.07 26.79 3.09
C ARG A 35 51.10 26.69 4.62
N PRO A 36 50.51 25.65 5.21
CA PRO A 36 51.29 24.84 6.15
C PRO A 36 50.98 23.33 6.08
N GLY A 37 52.04 22.51 6.11
CA GLY A 37 52.14 21.18 6.75
C GLY A 37 51.23 20.00 6.29
N PRO A 38 51.70 18.73 6.40
CA PRO A 38 51.04 17.57 5.81
C PRO A 38 49.95 16.99 6.72
N ALA A 39 48.81 16.63 6.14
CA ALA A 39 47.88 15.68 6.76
C ALA A 39 47.23 14.85 5.66
N SER A 40 47.61 13.58 5.61
CA SER A 40 47.01 12.56 4.74
C SER A 40 45.50 12.52 5.03
N SER A 41 44.71 13.08 4.12
CA SER A 41 43.25 13.03 4.23
C SER A 41 42.81 11.65 3.79
N ALA A 42 42.60 10.76 4.76
CA ALA A 42 41.82 9.56 4.53
C ALA A 42 40.45 9.97 3.95
N PRO A 43 39.94 9.29 2.92
CA PRO A 43 38.60 9.57 2.42
C PRO A 43 37.60 9.41 3.56
N PRO A 44 36.54 10.24 3.65
CA PRO A 44 35.50 10.02 4.62
C PRO A 44 34.94 8.63 4.38
N ALA A 45 35.10 7.76 5.39
CA ALA A 45 34.42 6.48 5.41
C ALA A 45 32.95 6.77 5.15
N THR A 46 32.45 6.34 4.00
CA THR A 46 31.02 6.22 3.77
C THR A 46 30.57 5.26 4.86
N ALA A 47 30.03 5.82 5.95
CA ALA A 47 29.28 5.04 6.91
C ALA A 47 28.08 4.53 6.12
N SER A 48 28.25 3.39 5.46
CA SER A 48 27.15 2.47 5.24
C SER A 48 26.70 2.13 6.65
N SER A 49 25.75 2.93 7.15
CA SER A 49 24.82 2.49 8.17
C SER A 49 24.12 1.29 7.54
N GLY A 50 24.76 0.13 7.67
CA GLY A 50 24.11 -1.16 7.56
C GLY A 50 23.11 -1.18 8.69
N ALA A 51 21.98 -0.50 8.49
CA ALA A 51 20.83 -0.67 9.32
C ALA A 51 20.54 -2.16 9.28
N SER A 52 20.71 -2.83 10.40
CA SER A 52 20.28 -4.21 10.57
C SER A 52 18.82 -4.25 10.16
N VAL A 53 18.53 -4.88 9.03
CA VAL A 53 17.15 -5.08 8.59
C VAL A 53 16.53 -6.03 9.58
N ASP A 54 15.64 -5.53 10.44
CA ASP A 54 14.86 -6.38 11.33
C ASP A 54 14.03 -7.33 10.46
N PRO A 55 14.31 -8.65 10.48
CA PRO A 55 13.61 -9.60 9.64
C PRO A 55 12.13 -9.75 10.04
N TYR A 56 11.73 -9.27 11.21
CA TYR A 56 10.36 -9.30 11.73
C TYR A 56 9.60 -8.00 11.50
N ALA A 57 10.24 -6.95 10.99
CA ALA A 57 9.55 -5.70 10.69
C ALA A 57 8.45 -5.90 9.63
N PRO A 58 7.29 -5.23 9.78
CA PRO A 58 6.23 -5.23 8.78
C PRO A 58 6.76 -4.81 7.41
N SER A 59 6.33 -5.52 6.37
CA SER A 59 6.76 -5.25 5.00
C SER A 59 5.66 -5.51 4.00
N VAL A 60 5.59 -4.67 2.97
CA VAL A 60 4.72 -4.88 1.80
C VAL A 60 5.29 -5.95 0.87
N ALA A 61 6.57 -6.31 1.00
CA ALA A 61 7.21 -7.40 0.26
C ALA A 61 6.92 -8.78 0.84
N LYS A 62 6.35 -8.82 2.05
CA LYS A 62 6.00 -10.06 2.76
C LYS A 62 4.49 -10.16 2.90
N VAL A 63 4.00 -11.38 2.88
CA VAL A 63 2.62 -11.68 3.24
C VAL A 63 2.47 -11.42 4.75
N PRO A 64 1.48 -10.64 5.20
CA PRO A 64 1.20 -10.48 6.63
C PRO A 64 0.95 -11.85 7.27
N ASP A 65 1.51 -12.08 8.45
CA ASP A 65 1.27 -13.32 9.19
C ASP A 65 -0.10 -13.27 9.86
N ILE A 66 -0.93 -14.26 9.55
CA ILE A 66 -2.24 -14.50 10.17
C ILE A 66 -2.32 -15.90 10.77
N ALA A 67 -1.33 -16.76 10.48
CA ALA A 67 -1.36 -18.15 10.92
C ALA A 67 -1.07 -18.28 12.41
N SER A 68 -0.31 -17.33 12.98
CA SER A 68 -0.04 -17.24 14.42
C SER A 68 -1.31 -17.14 15.27
N ASP A 69 -2.42 -16.66 14.69
CA ASP A 69 -3.73 -16.55 15.35
C ASP A 69 -4.62 -17.79 15.11
N GLY A 70 -4.07 -18.86 14.52
CA GLY A 70 -4.82 -20.06 14.12
C GLY A 70 -5.68 -19.89 12.87
N ILE A 71 -5.56 -18.75 12.19
CA ILE A 71 -6.33 -18.43 10.98
C ILE A 71 -5.75 -19.20 9.79
N THR A 72 -6.59 -19.99 9.12
CA THR A 72 -6.20 -20.64 7.86
C THR A 72 -6.25 -19.65 6.71
N LYS A 73 -5.08 -19.31 6.16
CA LYS A 73 -4.96 -18.42 4.99
C LYS A 73 -5.63 -19.00 3.76
N LEU A 74 -6.47 -18.21 3.10
CA LEU A 74 -7.19 -18.56 1.87
C LEU A 74 -6.60 -17.86 0.65
N VAL A 75 -6.22 -16.59 0.81
CA VAL A 75 -5.74 -15.74 -0.29
C VAL A 75 -4.77 -14.69 0.25
N SER A 76 -3.79 -14.31 -0.56
CA SER A 76 -2.79 -13.28 -0.23
C SER A 76 -2.16 -12.68 -1.48
N ALA A 77 -1.59 -11.49 -1.35
CA ALA A 77 -0.71 -10.89 -2.34
C ALA A 77 0.33 -9.97 -1.67
N THR A 78 1.41 -9.66 -2.40
CA THR A 78 2.50 -8.79 -1.95
C THR A 78 2.85 -7.76 -3.01
N GLU A 79 3.44 -6.64 -2.58
CA GLU A 79 3.93 -5.55 -3.43
C GLU A 79 2.90 -5.04 -4.46
N VAL A 80 1.62 -5.08 -4.09
CA VAL A 80 0.55 -4.63 -4.98
C VAL A 80 0.53 -3.12 -5.02
N THR A 81 0.36 -2.57 -6.22
CA THR A 81 0.17 -1.14 -6.45
C THR A 81 -1.17 -0.91 -7.14
N GLY A 82 -1.81 0.21 -6.84
CA GLY A 82 -3.15 0.51 -7.37
C GLY A 82 -4.23 -0.43 -6.84
N SER A 83 -5.36 -0.46 -7.55
CA SER A 83 -6.55 -1.23 -7.19
C SER A 83 -6.48 -2.66 -7.73
N ALA A 84 -6.98 -3.63 -6.96
CA ALA A 84 -7.01 -5.03 -7.34
C ALA A 84 -8.25 -5.75 -6.79
N VAL A 85 -8.62 -6.86 -7.41
CA VAL A 85 -9.71 -7.74 -6.94
C VAL A 85 -9.15 -9.14 -6.79
N HIS A 86 -9.39 -9.75 -5.63
CA HIS A 86 -8.92 -11.09 -5.29
C HIS A 86 -10.12 -11.96 -4.92
N PRO A 87 -10.39 -13.04 -5.69
CA PRO A 87 -11.43 -14.00 -5.32
C PRO A 87 -11.18 -14.58 -3.92
N LEU A 88 -12.25 -14.84 -3.18
CA LEU A 88 -12.20 -15.58 -1.92
C LEU A 88 -12.53 -17.05 -2.20
N PRO A 89 -11.55 -17.97 -2.09
CA PRO A 89 -11.79 -19.38 -2.35
C PRO A 89 -12.89 -19.95 -1.44
N GLY A 90 -13.90 -20.57 -2.05
CA GLY A 90 -15.04 -21.13 -1.33
C GLY A 90 -16.06 -20.10 -0.83
N GLY A 91 -15.96 -18.85 -1.30
CA GLY A 91 -16.96 -17.83 -1.04
C GLY A 91 -16.95 -17.28 0.38
N VAL A 92 -17.85 -16.35 0.64
CA VAL A 92 -18.18 -15.85 1.98
C VAL A 92 -19.12 -16.84 2.65
N LYS A 93 -18.94 -17.07 3.96
CA LYS A 93 -19.67 -18.07 4.75
C LYS A 93 -20.40 -17.41 5.91
N ALA A 94 -21.72 -17.59 5.97
CA ALA A 94 -22.55 -17.12 7.07
C ALA A 94 -22.08 -17.65 8.43
N GLY A 95 -22.18 -16.82 9.47
CA GLY A 95 -21.79 -17.15 10.84
C GLY A 95 -20.28 -17.23 11.09
N ARG A 96 -19.43 -17.01 10.07
CA ARG A 96 -17.98 -17.05 10.20
C ARG A 96 -17.38 -15.64 10.20
N THR A 97 -16.20 -15.52 10.79
CA THR A 97 -15.41 -14.29 10.80
C THR A 97 -14.26 -14.38 9.80
N LEU A 98 -14.27 -13.45 8.85
CA LEU A 98 -13.20 -13.26 7.90
C LEU A 98 -12.18 -12.29 8.50
N ALA A 99 -10.97 -12.78 8.74
CA ALA A 99 -9.83 -11.96 9.13
C ALA A 99 -9.05 -11.51 7.89
N ILE A 100 -8.68 -10.23 7.86
CA ILE A 100 -7.96 -9.60 6.76
C ILE A 100 -6.83 -8.77 7.36
N ALA A 101 -5.60 -9.24 7.19
CA ALA A 101 -4.41 -8.50 7.53
C ALA A 101 -3.88 -7.75 6.31
N VAL A 102 -3.51 -6.49 6.47
CA VAL A 102 -2.98 -5.62 5.42
C VAL A 102 -1.75 -4.90 5.95
N ASN A 103 -0.66 -4.95 5.19
CA ASN A 103 0.45 -4.02 5.37
C ASN A 103 0.35 -2.97 4.26
N CYS A 104 0.35 -1.68 4.61
CA CYS A 104 0.35 -0.62 3.59
C CYS A 104 1.44 0.42 3.83
N ALA A 105 1.98 0.95 2.73
CA ALA A 105 3.04 1.94 2.73
C ALA A 105 2.79 3.00 1.65
N GLY A 106 3.27 4.21 1.90
CA GLY A 106 3.09 5.36 1.00
C GLY A 106 1.99 6.29 1.49
N ALA A 107 2.05 7.56 1.06
CA ALA A 107 1.04 8.54 1.46
C ALA A 107 -0.28 8.27 0.74
N GLY A 108 -1.34 8.01 1.49
CA GLY A 108 -2.67 7.83 0.91
C GLY A 108 -3.54 6.93 1.76
N LYS A 109 -4.45 6.22 1.10
CA LYS A 109 -5.39 5.32 1.75
C LYS A 109 -5.67 4.11 0.88
N ILE A 110 -6.04 3.01 1.54
CA ILE A 110 -6.60 1.83 0.89
C ILE A 110 -8.00 1.57 1.45
N THR A 111 -8.95 1.29 0.58
CA THR A 111 -10.28 0.82 0.95
C THR A 111 -10.41 -0.63 0.56
N VAL A 112 -10.78 -1.47 1.52
CA VAL A 112 -11.00 -2.90 1.33
C VAL A 112 -12.50 -3.15 1.42
N ARG A 113 -13.07 -3.78 0.40
CA ARG A 113 -14.49 -4.15 0.36
C ARG A 113 -14.64 -5.64 0.15
N VAL A 114 -15.48 -6.27 0.98
CA VAL A 114 -15.92 -7.64 0.79
C VAL A 114 -17.14 -7.59 -0.14
N ARG A 115 -17.02 -8.18 -1.33
CA ARG A 115 -18.10 -8.27 -2.32
C ARG A 115 -18.76 -9.66 -2.24
N PRO A 116 -20.09 -9.76 -2.38
CA PRO A 116 -21.07 -8.69 -2.59
C PRO A 116 -21.66 -8.10 -1.29
N THR A 117 -21.14 -8.44 -0.11
CA THR A 117 -21.75 -8.13 1.20
C THR A 117 -21.93 -6.63 1.48
N GLY A 118 -21.22 -5.76 0.76
CA GLY A 118 -21.23 -4.31 0.95
C GLY A 118 -20.36 -3.85 2.12
N THR A 119 -19.82 -4.78 2.92
CA THR A 119 -18.92 -4.47 4.03
C THR A 119 -17.60 -3.91 3.51
N SER A 120 -17.13 -2.82 4.11
CA SER A 120 -15.83 -2.25 3.77
C SER A 120 -15.21 -1.53 4.95
N PHE A 121 -13.87 -1.43 4.93
CA PHE A 121 -13.10 -0.62 5.85
C PHE A 121 -12.03 0.17 5.07
N LEU A 122 -11.53 1.22 5.71
CA LEU A 122 -10.55 2.13 5.15
C LEU A 122 -9.33 2.15 6.07
N LEU A 123 -8.14 2.06 5.47
CA LEU A 123 -6.87 2.19 6.16
C LEU A 123 -6.12 3.41 5.63
N GLN A 124 -5.56 4.20 6.54
CA GLN A 124 -4.63 5.27 6.18
C GLN A 124 -3.23 4.68 6.05
N CYS A 125 -2.49 5.15 5.06
CA CYS A 125 -1.12 4.74 4.80
C CYS A 125 -0.19 5.95 4.94
N GLU A 126 0.98 5.74 5.51
CA GLU A 126 1.95 6.78 5.79
C GLU A 126 3.18 6.68 4.89
N LYS A 127 3.72 7.83 4.49
CA LYS A 127 4.98 7.88 3.76
C LYS A 127 6.14 7.47 4.68
N GLY A 128 7.01 6.59 4.18
CA GLY A 128 8.23 6.18 4.88
C GLY A 128 8.03 5.14 5.98
N LYS A 129 6.82 4.59 6.14
CA LYS A 129 6.52 3.52 7.10
C LYS A 129 5.62 2.48 6.46
N VAL A 130 5.67 1.26 6.99
CA VAL A 130 4.69 0.21 6.72
C VAL A 130 3.76 0.13 7.92
N LEU A 131 2.47 0.32 7.69
CA LEU A 131 1.45 0.22 8.74
C LEU A 131 0.73 -1.13 8.61
N PRO A 132 0.91 -2.06 9.57
CA PRO A 132 0.12 -3.27 9.64
C PRO A 132 -1.27 -2.96 10.22
N ALA A 133 -2.30 -3.63 9.71
CA ALA A 133 -3.64 -3.61 10.26
C ALA A 133 -4.29 -4.98 10.12
N MET A 134 -5.01 -5.42 11.16
CA MET A 134 -5.87 -6.60 11.13
C MET A 134 -7.32 -6.15 11.26
N ASN A 135 -8.20 -6.64 10.39
CA ASN A 135 -9.64 -6.42 10.48
C ASN A 135 -10.37 -7.75 10.46
N GLU A 136 -11.32 -7.92 11.37
CA GLU A 136 -12.14 -9.12 11.49
C GLU A 136 -13.60 -8.76 11.25
N ILE A 137 -14.22 -9.48 10.31
CA ILE A 137 -15.58 -9.21 9.86
C ILE A 137 -16.40 -10.47 10.00
N GLN A 138 -17.37 -10.45 10.91
CA GLN A 138 -18.38 -11.51 10.96
C GLN A 138 -19.38 -11.33 9.81
N LEU A 139 -19.66 -12.41 9.10
CA LEU A 139 -20.50 -12.40 7.91
C LEU A 139 -21.84 -13.04 8.23
N SER A 140 -22.92 -12.31 7.98
CA SER A 140 -24.28 -12.78 8.28
C SER A 140 -24.84 -13.71 7.21
N GLU A 141 -24.38 -13.56 5.96
CA GLU A 141 -24.88 -14.28 4.79
C GLU A 141 -23.75 -15.01 4.08
N SER A 142 -24.10 -16.07 3.33
CA SER A 142 -23.16 -16.80 2.48
C SER A 142 -23.25 -16.30 1.05
N HIS A 143 -22.10 -16.13 0.39
CA HIS A 143 -22.03 -15.80 -1.04
C HIS A 143 -20.95 -16.65 -1.71
N PRO A 144 -21.29 -17.58 -2.62
CA PRO A 144 -20.32 -18.49 -3.23
C PRO A 144 -19.31 -17.75 -4.11
N ASP A 145 -19.76 -16.70 -4.80
CA ASP A 145 -18.94 -15.87 -5.68
C ASP A 145 -18.58 -14.56 -4.97
N SER A 146 -17.65 -14.65 -4.02
CA SER A 146 -17.18 -13.49 -3.25
C SER A 146 -15.73 -13.14 -3.54
N SER A 147 -15.37 -11.89 -3.28
CA SER A 147 -14.03 -11.36 -3.52
C SER A 147 -13.70 -10.23 -2.57
N LEU A 148 -12.41 -10.03 -2.32
CA LEU A 148 -11.88 -8.81 -1.74
C LEU A 148 -11.54 -7.83 -2.85
N GLN A 149 -12.17 -6.66 -2.82
CA GLN A 149 -11.85 -5.54 -3.70
C GLN A 149 -11.05 -4.51 -2.92
N PHE A 150 -9.86 -4.21 -3.42
CA PHE A 150 -8.96 -3.20 -2.88
C PHE A 150 -8.94 -2.00 -3.82
N THR A 151 -9.13 -0.81 -3.26
CA THR A 151 -8.96 0.46 -3.96
C THR A 151 -7.89 1.26 -3.25
N ALA A 152 -6.74 1.44 -3.89
CA ALA A 152 -5.61 2.16 -3.31
C ALA A 152 -5.41 3.52 -3.99
N GLY A 153 -5.04 4.52 -3.20
CA GLY A 153 -4.58 5.82 -3.71
C GLY A 153 -3.28 5.69 -4.50
N ALA A 154 -3.01 6.67 -5.38
CA ALA A 154 -1.75 6.72 -6.11
C ALA A 154 -0.56 6.78 -5.14
N GLY A 155 0.51 6.03 -5.43
CA GLY A 155 1.72 5.98 -4.60
C GLY A 155 1.59 5.11 -3.34
N VAL A 156 0.49 4.37 -3.17
CA VAL A 156 0.35 3.35 -2.12
C VAL A 156 0.75 1.98 -2.65
N THR A 157 1.64 1.31 -1.91
CA THR A 157 2.00 -0.11 -2.11
C THR A 157 1.51 -0.90 -0.91
N TRP A 158 1.01 -2.12 -1.14
CA TRP A 158 0.39 -2.91 -0.09
C TRP A 158 0.57 -4.42 -0.27
N SER A 159 0.46 -5.14 0.83
CA SER A 159 0.32 -6.61 0.86
C SER A 159 -0.83 -7.00 1.77
N PHE A 160 -1.37 -8.19 1.58
CA PHE A 160 -2.45 -8.69 2.41
C PHE A 160 -2.45 -10.21 2.54
N ALA A 161 -3.11 -10.68 3.59
CA ALA A 161 -3.55 -12.05 3.76
C ALA A 161 -4.97 -12.05 4.30
N ALA A 162 -5.79 -13.01 3.86
CA ALA A 162 -7.13 -13.19 4.40
C ALA A 162 -7.42 -14.66 4.65
N GLY A 163 -8.21 -14.93 5.70
CA GLY A 163 -8.55 -16.28 6.12
C GLY A 163 -9.71 -16.32 7.10
N TRP A 164 -10.17 -17.53 7.41
CA TRP A 164 -11.25 -17.72 8.38
C TRP A 164 -10.69 -17.83 9.79
N ASP A 165 -11.16 -16.93 10.65
CA ASP A 165 -10.83 -16.95 12.08
C ASP A 165 -11.67 -18.01 12.82
N PRO A 166 -11.02 -18.98 13.50
CA PRO A 166 -11.71 -19.99 14.30
C PRO A 166 -12.15 -19.48 15.69
N HIS A 167 -11.68 -18.32 16.15
CA HIS A 167 -11.92 -17.77 17.49
C HIS A 167 -12.47 -16.34 17.42
N PRO A 168 -13.65 -16.12 16.81
CA PRO A 168 -14.18 -14.79 16.64
C PRO A 168 -14.40 -14.11 18.01
N PRO A 169 -14.05 -12.82 18.16
CA PRO A 169 -14.28 -12.10 19.41
C PRO A 169 -15.76 -12.10 19.78
N GLU A 170 -16.08 -12.41 21.04
CA GLU A 170 -17.44 -12.36 21.55
C GLU A 170 -18.02 -10.95 21.43
N ARG A 171 -19.25 -10.83 20.93
CA ARG A 171 -19.94 -9.54 20.90
C ARG A 171 -20.42 -9.20 22.30
N ARG A 172 -19.90 -8.10 22.86
CA ARG A 172 -20.47 -7.44 24.04
C ARG A 172 -21.64 -6.54 23.67
#